data_AF-A0A6I6CCQ6-F1
#
_entry.id   AF-A0A6I6CCQ6-F1
#
_cell.length_a   1.000
_cell.length_b   1.000
_cell.length_c   1.000
_cell.angle_alpha   90.00
_cell.angle_beta   90.00
_cell.angle_gamma   90.00
#
_symmetry.space_group_name_H-M   'P 1'
#
loop_
_entity.id
_entity.type
_entity.pdbx_description
1 polymer ?
#
loop_
_entity_poly.entity_id
_entity_poly.type
_entity_poly.pdbx_seq_one_letter_code
_entity_poly.pdbx_strand_id
1 'polypeptide(L)'
;MNNYAVLQDFVNSVSQEWFKKFFTERLDLLKNGLLDSNQEFIGDFTPDVTVMNNILTNIRKQVGELKTHEQINNFIRKNSLELKVNGYFNSDVQNDLITTIKDNPTNIQEKITELIIKMQIGNIVKSGAIALEINNVLLQKLGNDTKFNDIDEDDITYILNMEILKSVDKLKKWSDQNPAQAENYQEELKVLINDADLNNKLEACEIIEHYFETIIGNDIKEEDIKNLDPKDIKETSKIVVFNNGVTIAEEVAAKINLSTIFRNILNNKKTS
;
A
#
# COMPACT_ATOMS: atom_id res chain seq x y z
N MET A 1 29.97 4.40 -0.41
CA MET A 1 29.21 3.93 -1.58
C MET A 1 29.06 2.43 -1.44
N ASN A 2 27.82 1.94 -1.39
CA ASN A 2 27.57 0.52 -1.13
C ASN A 2 28.00 -0.31 -2.35
N ASN A 3 29.15 -0.97 -2.26
CA ASN A 3 29.48 -2.08 -3.14
C ASN A 3 28.63 -3.27 -2.71
N TYR A 4 27.49 -3.48 -3.37
CA TYR A 4 26.68 -4.68 -3.18
C TYR A 4 27.47 -5.87 -3.72
N ALA A 5 27.68 -6.90 -2.89
CA ALA A 5 28.44 -8.07 -3.32
C ALA A 5 27.57 -8.96 -4.22
N VAL A 6 26.33 -9.19 -3.79
CA VAL A 6 25.32 -9.99 -4.49
C VAL A 6 24.01 -9.23 -4.63
N LEU A 7 23.12 -9.71 -5.52
CA LEU A 7 21.80 -9.12 -5.76
C LEU A 7 20.98 -8.97 -4.47
N GLN A 8 21.07 -9.94 -3.56
CA GLN A 8 20.37 -9.88 -2.27
C GLN A 8 20.74 -8.64 -1.44
N ASP A 9 22.00 -8.20 -1.47
CA ASP A 9 22.45 -7.01 -0.73
C ASP A 9 21.82 -5.74 -1.30
N PHE A 10 21.77 -5.66 -2.63
CA PHE A 10 21.13 -4.56 -3.34
C PHE A 10 19.62 -4.50 -3.04
N VAL A 11 18.93 -5.64 -3.16
CA VAL A 11 17.50 -5.74 -2.84
C VAL A 11 17.24 -5.42 -1.37
N ASN A 12 18.07 -5.86 -0.44
CA ASN A 12 17.97 -5.49 0.98
C ASN A 12 18.03 -3.97 1.18
N SER A 13 18.98 -3.31 0.52
CA SER A 13 19.15 -1.86 0.59
C SER A 13 17.93 -1.11 0.02
N VAL A 14 17.49 -1.48 -1.18
CA VAL A 14 16.32 -0.86 -1.83
C VAL A 14 15.06 -1.06 -0.98
N SER A 15 14.82 -2.30 -0.51
CA SER A 15 13.66 -2.63 0.32
C SER A 15 13.64 -1.82 1.61
N GLN A 16 14.80 -1.68 2.24
CA GLN A 16 14.95 -0.93 3.49
C GLN A 16 14.63 0.55 3.27
N GLU A 17 15.22 1.17 2.25
CA GLU A 17 15.01 2.59 1.95
C GLU A 17 13.54 2.87 1.62
N TRP A 18 12.97 2.08 0.71
CA TRP A 18 11.59 2.22 0.31
C TRP A 18 10.61 1.99 1.46
N PHE A 19 10.70 0.83 2.13
CA PHE A 19 9.71 0.43 3.13
C PHE A 19 9.70 1.37 4.34
N LYS A 20 10.87 1.83 4.79
CA LYS A 20 10.95 2.79 5.91
C LYS A 20 10.30 4.11 5.56
N LYS A 21 10.57 4.63 4.37
CA LYS A 21 9.98 5.89 3.88
C LYS A 21 8.46 5.73 3.76
N PHE A 22 8.02 4.75 2.96
CA PHE A 22 6.61 4.43 2.74
C PHE A 22 5.84 4.26 4.05
N PHE A 23 6.34 3.41 4.96
CA PHE A 23 5.64 3.13 6.21
C PHE A 23 5.59 4.35 7.13
N THR A 24 6.66 5.15 7.20
CA THR A 24 6.69 6.35 8.05
C THR A 24 5.72 7.41 7.55
N GLU A 25 5.70 7.67 6.24
CA GLU A 25 4.76 8.62 5.61
C GLU A 25 3.31 8.19 5.85
N ARG A 26 2.99 6.90 5.66
CA ARG A 26 1.64 6.37 5.94
C ARG A 26 1.27 6.42 7.43
N LEU A 27 2.22 6.21 8.34
CA LEU A 27 1.99 6.40 9.78
C LEU A 27 1.72 7.86 10.15
N ASP A 28 2.42 8.81 9.54
CA ASP A 28 2.20 10.24 9.80
C ASP A 28 0.84 10.69 9.28
N LEU A 29 0.44 10.22 8.08
CA LEU A 29 -0.91 10.45 7.54
C LEU A 29 -1.99 9.85 8.46
N LEU A 30 -1.80 8.61 8.93
CA LEU A 30 -2.71 7.98 9.89
C LEU A 30 -2.82 8.79 11.18
N LYS A 31 -1.68 9.23 11.74
CA LYS A 31 -1.66 10.03 12.97
C LYS A 31 -2.42 11.35 12.80
N ASN A 32 -2.16 12.05 11.70
CA ASN A 32 -2.80 13.32 11.41
C ASN A 32 -4.30 13.13 11.20
N GLY A 33 -4.72 12.12 10.44
CA GLY A 33 -6.14 11.80 10.22
C GLY A 33 -6.89 11.44 11.50
N LEU A 34 -6.26 10.69 12.42
CA LEU A 34 -6.87 10.37 13.72
C LEU A 34 -6.97 11.56 14.68
N LEU A 35 -6.12 12.59 14.50
CA LEU A 35 -6.12 13.79 15.33
C LEU A 35 -6.98 14.92 14.74
N ASP A 36 -7.36 14.82 13.47
CA ASP A 36 -8.17 15.83 12.80
C ASP A 36 -9.64 15.67 13.21
N SER A 37 -10.16 16.65 13.94
CA SER A 37 -11.50 16.66 14.53
C SER A 37 -12.66 16.77 13.52
N ASN A 38 -12.36 16.80 12.21
CA ASN A 38 -13.32 16.97 11.13
C ASN A 38 -13.61 15.68 10.35
N GLN A 39 -12.96 14.56 10.67
CA GLN A 39 -13.26 13.26 10.05
C GLN A 39 -14.28 12.49 10.91
N GLU A 40 -15.45 12.17 10.34
CA GLU A 40 -16.43 11.24 10.91
C GLU A 40 -15.84 9.81 10.93
N PHE A 41 -14.89 9.56 11.84
CA PHE A 41 -14.37 8.22 12.08
C PHE A 41 -15.34 7.46 12.99
N ILE A 42 -16.11 6.52 12.44
CA ILE A 42 -16.97 5.56 13.17
C ILE A 42 -17.62 6.17 14.46
N GLY A 43 -18.58 7.09 14.28
CA GLY A 43 -19.33 7.71 15.38
C GLY A 43 -18.53 8.75 16.19
N ASP A 44 -19.00 9.07 17.40
CA ASP A 44 -18.37 10.02 18.34
C ASP A 44 -17.05 9.49 18.97
N PHE A 45 -16.28 8.67 18.24
CA PHE A 45 -15.06 8.08 18.76
C PHE A 45 -13.93 9.12 18.85
N THR A 46 -13.42 9.33 20.06
CA THR A 46 -12.19 10.10 20.29
C THR A 46 -11.05 9.14 20.65
N PRO A 47 -9.94 9.08 19.89
CA PRO A 47 -8.83 8.19 20.21
C PRO A 47 -8.15 8.59 21.52
N ASP A 48 -7.67 7.60 22.28
CA ASP A 48 -6.76 7.85 23.40
C ASP A 48 -5.39 8.23 22.84
N VAL A 49 -5.07 9.53 22.93
CA VAL A 49 -3.85 10.12 22.36
C VAL A 49 -2.58 9.51 22.96
N THR A 50 -2.61 9.11 24.23
CA THR A 50 -1.43 8.52 24.91
C THR A 50 -1.17 7.12 24.36
N VAL A 51 -2.21 6.30 24.30
CA VAL A 51 -2.16 4.94 23.76
C VAL A 51 -1.75 4.98 22.28
N MET A 52 -2.37 5.85 21.50
CA MET A 52 -2.05 6.04 20.08
C MET A 52 -0.57 6.38 19.88
N ASN A 53 -0.08 7.43 20.54
CA ASN A 53 1.31 7.84 20.40
C ASN A 53 2.30 6.75 20.83
N ASN A 54 1.98 5.98 21.88
CA ASN A 54 2.80 4.86 22.31
C ASN A 54 2.88 3.76 21.24
N ILE A 55 1.75 3.36 20.65
CA ILE A 55 1.72 2.34 19.59
C ILE A 55 2.47 2.82 18.35
N LEU A 56 2.19 4.05 17.88
CA LEU A 56 2.80 4.61 16.68
C LEU A 56 4.31 4.82 16.84
N THR A 57 4.77 5.20 18.03
CA THR A 57 6.21 5.33 18.33
C THR A 57 6.89 3.97 18.35
N ASN A 58 6.28 2.97 18.98
CA ASN A 58 6.82 1.61 19.06
C ASN A 58 6.91 0.95 17.68
N ILE A 59 5.86 1.07 16.85
CA ILE A 59 5.86 0.48 15.50
C ILE A 59 6.89 1.19 14.60
N ARG A 60 7.02 2.52 14.70
CA ARG A 60 8.04 3.29 13.98
C ARG A 60 9.45 2.86 14.36
N LYS A 61 9.70 2.62 15.65
CA LYS A 61 10.98 2.09 16.13
C LYS A 61 11.28 0.71 15.53
N GLN A 62 10.31 -0.22 15.58
CA GLN A 62 10.47 -1.56 15.00
C GLN A 62 10.83 -1.49 13.51
N VAL A 63 10.15 -0.63 12.75
CA VAL A 63 10.42 -0.43 11.31
C VAL A 63 11.80 0.17 11.08
N GLY A 64 12.22 1.12 11.92
CA GLY A 64 13.56 1.71 11.88
C GLY A 64 14.69 0.68 12.07
N GLU A 65 14.43 -0.40 12.82
CA GLU A 65 15.38 -1.47 13.11
C GLU A 65 15.50 -2.52 11.99
N LEU A 66 14.58 -2.53 11.02
CA LEU A 66 14.61 -3.48 9.88
C LEU A 66 15.81 -3.20 8.96
N LYS A 67 16.55 -4.25 8.60
CA LYS A 67 17.78 -4.21 7.80
C LYS A 67 17.75 -5.07 6.54
N THR A 68 16.89 -6.08 6.48
CA THR A 68 16.82 -7.01 5.33
C THR A 68 15.41 -7.11 4.77
N HIS A 69 15.30 -7.47 3.50
CA HIS A 69 14.02 -7.77 2.85
C HIS A 69 13.25 -8.87 3.59
N GLU A 70 13.96 -9.88 4.10
CA GLU A 70 13.35 -10.93 4.92
C GLU A 70 12.78 -10.40 6.24
N GLN A 71 13.49 -9.52 6.93
CA GLN A 71 12.97 -8.88 8.15
C GLN A 71 11.73 -8.05 7.88
N ILE A 72 11.69 -7.35 6.74
CA ILE A 72 10.51 -6.61 6.28
C ILE A 72 9.35 -7.56 6.00
N ASN A 73 9.57 -8.65 5.26
CA ASN A 73 8.53 -9.65 5.01
C ASN A 73 8.00 -10.29 6.30
N ASN A 74 8.86 -10.55 7.28
CA ASN A 74 8.46 -11.07 8.58
C ASN A 74 7.65 -10.04 9.39
N PHE A 75 8.05 -8.76 9.34
CA PHE A 75 7.28 -7.68 9.93
C PHE A 75 5.90 -7.54 9.29
N ILE A 76 5.83 -7.61 7.96
CA ILE A 76 4.58 -7.59 7.20
C ILE A 76 3.70 -8.76 7.62
N ARG A 77 4.19 -9.99 7.59
CA ARG A 77 3.41 -11.19 8.00
C ARG A 77 2.90 -11.11 9.43
N LYS A 78 3.71 -10.58 10.35
CA LYS A 78 3.32 -10.43 11.76
C LYS A 78 2.20 -9.41 11.96
N ASN A 79 2.19 -8.36 11.15
CA ASN A 79 1.26 -7.23 11.29
C ASN A 79 0.13 -7.25 10.25
N SER A 80 0.21 -8.11 9.24
CA SER A 80 -0.88 -8.36 8.31
C SER A 80 -1.96 -9.09 9.10
N LEU A 81 -3.08 -8.42 9.32
CA LEU A 81 -4.28 -9.13 9.69
C LEU A 81 -4.57 -10.11 8.54
N GLU A 82 -4.67 -11.41 8.84
CA GLU A 82 -5.22 -12.39 7.90
C GLU A 82 -6.71 -12.08 7.71
N LEU A 83 -7.00 -10.99 7.00
CA LEU A 83 -8.32 -10.67 6.52
C LEU A 83 -8.59 -11.69 5.41
N LYS A 84 -9.38 -12.71 5.71
CA LYS A 84 -9.89 -13.63 4.69
C LYS A 84 -10.70 -12.82 3.68
N VAL A 85 -10.02 -12.48 2.58
CA VAL A 85 -10.50 -12.31 1.20
C VAL A 85 -11.64 -11.30 0.96
N ASN A 86 -11.41 -10.44 -0.05
CA ASN A 86 -12.38 -9.58 -0.75
C ASN A 86 -12.92 -8.32 -0.03
N GLY A 87 -12.05 -7.33 0.21
CA GLY A 87 -12.50 -5.91 0.23
C GLY A 87 -13.46 -5.47 1.34
N TYR A 88 -13.80 -6.34 2.30
CA TYR A 88 -14.65 -6.00 3.44
C TYR A 88 -13.86 -5.97 4.74
N PHE A 89 -14.27 -5.08 5.63
CA PHE A 89 -14.00 -5.21 7.06
C PHE A 89 -14.39 -6.62 7.49
N ASN A 90 -13.40 -7.43 7.86
CA ASN A 90 -13.62 -8.83 8.24
C ASN A 90 -14.63 -8.87 9.40
N SER A 91 -15.67 -9.71 9.28
CA SER A 91 -16.65 -9.94 10.35
C SER A 91 -16.00 -10.36 11.66
N ASP A 92 -14.83 -11.00 11.57
CA ASP A 92 -14.01 -11.36 12.74
C ASP A 92 -13.49 -10.12 13.47
N VAL A 93 -13.18 -9.04 12.75
CA VAL A 93 -12.69 -7.79 13.34
C VAL A 93 -13.81 -7.01 14.00
N GLN A 94 -15.03 -7.02 13.44
CA GLN A 94 -16.21 -6.48 14.13
C GLN A 94 -16.56 -7.30 15.37
N ASN A 95 -16.44 -8.63 15.30
CA ASN A 95 -16.64 -9.50 16.45
C ASN A 95 -15.56 -9.30 17.52
N ASP A 96 -14.30 -9.10 17.14
CA ASP A 96 -13.21 -8.76 18.06
C ASP A 96 -13.43 -7.39 18.69
N LEU A 97 -13.94 -6.41 17.93
CA LEU A 97 -14.30 -5.09 18.45
C LEU A 97 -15.43 -5.20 19.48
N ILE A 98 -16.49 -5.94 19.16
CA ILE A 98 -17.62 -6.21 20.07
C ILE A 98 -17.17 -7.00 21.30
N THR A 99 -16.31 -8.01 21.14
CA THR A 99 -15.80 -8.85 22.24
C THR A 99 -14.87 -8.04 23.15
N THR A 100 -13.99 -7.24 22.57
CA THR A 100 -13.09 -6.35 23.30
C THR A 100 -13.87 -5.32 24.13
N ILE A 101 -14.95 -4.75 23.58
CA ILE A 101 -15.86 -3.84 24.28
C ILE A 101 -16.58 -4.55 25.44
N LYS A 102 -17.03 -5.80 25.23
CA LYS A 102 -17.71 -6.60 26.26
C LYS A 102 -16.77 -7.01 27.40
N ASP A 103 -15.53 -7.35 27.09
CA ASP A 103 -14.56 -7.87 28.06
C ASP A 103 -13.83 -6.77 28.84
N ASN A 104 -13.79 -5.53 28.31
CA ASN A 104 -13.04 -4.42 28.90
C ASN A 104 -13.90 -3.15 29.10
N PRO A 105 -15.01 -3.23 29.86
CA PRO A 105 -15.99 -2.14 29.96
C PRO A 105 -15.44 -0.85 30.59
N THR A 106 -14.33 -0.91 31.33
CA THR A 106 -13.72 0.26 32.00
C THR A 106 -12.65 0.96 31.17
N ASN A 107 -12.06 0.30 30.17
CA ASN A 107 -10.95 0.82 29.34
C ASN A 107 -11.31 0.80 27.84
N ILE A 108 -12.60 0.95 27.52
CA ILE A 108 -13.14 0.83 26.16
C ILE A 108 -12.39 1.73 25.18
N GLN A 109 -12.12 2.98 25.56
CA GLN A 109 -11.47 3.95 24.69
C GLN A 109 -10.03 3.55 24.30
N GLU A 110 -9.23 3.12 25.27
CA GLU A 110 -7.87 2.59 25.04
C GLU A 110 -7.91 1.38 24.10
N LYS A 111 -8.83 0.43 24.35
CA LYS A 111 -8.91 -0.80 23.58
C LYS A 111 -9.45 -0.63 22.17
N ILE A 112 -10.44 0.25 21.97
CA ILE A 112 -10.89 0.62 20.63
C ILE A 112 -9.75 1.34 19.88
N THR A 113 -9.00 2.23 20.55
CA THR A 113 -7.84 2.92 19.96
C THR A 113 -6.77 1.91 19.51
N GLU A 114 -6.41 0.95 20.37
CA GLU A 114 -5.48 -0.13 20.03
C GLU A 114 -5.92 -0.90 18.77
N LEU A 115 -7.19 -1.27 18.72
CA LEU A 115 -7.75 -2.09 17.65
C LEU A 115 -7.78 -1.33 16.32
N ILE A 116 -8.30 -0.09 16.31
CA ILE A 116 -8.34 0.75 15.12
C ILE A 116 -6.94 0.94 14.56
N ILE A 117 -5.95 1.27 15.40
CA ILE A 117 -4.57 1.47 14.95
C ILE A 117 -3.97 0.19 14.39
N LYS A 118 -4.19 -0.98 15.04
CA LYS A 118 -3.73 -2.28 14.53
C LYS A 118 -4.31 -2.58 13.15
N MET A 119 -5.59 -2.27 12.93
CA MET A 119 -6.23 -2.46 11.63
C MET A 119 -5.61 -1.58 10.56
N GLN A 120 -5.40 -0.30 10.85
CA GLN A 120 -4.79 0.63 9.90
C GLN A 120 -3.33 0.25 9.60
N ILE A 121 -2.57 -0.18 10.60
CA ILE A 121 -1.23 -0.76 10.39
C ILE A 121 -1.31 -2.00 9.49
N GLY A 122 -2.29 -2.88 9.71
CA GLY A 122 -2.55 -4.05 8.89
C GLY A 122 -2.78 -3.71 7.41
N ASN A 123 -3.54 -2.65 7.15
CA ASN A 123 -3.77 -2.15 5.79
C ASN A 123 -2.47 -1.60 5.18
N ILE A 124 -1.71 -0.77 5.92
CA ILE A 124 -0.44 -0.21 5.46
C ILE A 124 0.54 -1.32 5.08
N VAL A 125 0.72 -2.34 5.93
CA VAL A 125 1.66 -3.44 5.63
C VAL A 125 1.20 -4.30 4.46
N LYS A 126 -0.12 -4.44 4.25
CA LYS A 126 -0.67 -5.17 3.10
C LYS A 126 -0.37 -4.45 1.78
N SER A 127 -0.59 -3.14 1.72
CA SER A 127 -0.22 -2.34 0.54
C SER A 127 1.30 -2.37 0.32
N GLY A 128 2.09 -2.32 1.40
CA GLY A 128 3.54 -2.50 1.35
C GLY A 128 3.97 -3.84 0.75
N ALA A 129 3.29 -4.93 1.12
CA ALA A 129 3.58 -6.28 0.65
C ALA A 129 3.44 -6.42 -0.86
N ILE A 130 2.39 -5.82 -1.44
CA ILE A 130 2.09 -5.89 -2.87
C ILE A 130 3.23 -5.29 -3.69
N ALA A 131 3.77 -4.15 -3.28
CA ALA A 131 4.89 -3.52 -3.98
C ALA A 131 6.18 -4.36 -3.88
N LEU A 132 6.45 -4.91 -2.70
CA LEU A 132 7.64 -5.71 -2.42
C LEU A 132 7.65 -7.07 -3.14
N GLU A 133 6.55 -7.50 -3.76
CA GLU A 133 6.54 -8.69 -4.62
C GLU A 133 7.52 -8.56 -5.80
N ILE A 134 7.76 -7.33 -6.29
CA ILE A 134 8.77 -7.06 -7.33
C ILE A 134 10.14 -7.59 -6.93
N ASN A 135 10.52 -7.44 -5.66
CA ASN A 135 11.82 -7.89 -5.15
C ASN A 135 11.93 -9.41 -5.22
N ASN A 136 10.84 -10.13 -4.92
CA ASN A 136 10.82 -11.58 -5.02
C ASN A 136 10.96 -12.03 -6.47
N VAL A 137 10.30 -11.33 -7.42
CA VAL A 137 10.42 -11.62 -8.85
C VAL A 137 11.86 -11.39 -9.35
N LEU A 138 12.49 -10.27 -8.96
CA LEU A 138 13.88 -9.97 -9.29
C LEU A 138 14.83 -11.06 -8.78
N LEU A 139 14.73 -11.39 -7.50
CA LEU A 139 15.55 -12.40 -6.84
C LEU A 139 15.39 -13.78 -7.48
N GLN A 140 14.16 -14.18 -7.82
CA GLN A 140 13.89 -15.47 -8.49
C GLN A 140 14.43 -15.53 -9.93
N LYS A 141 14.33 -14.42 -10.69
CA LYS A 141 14.75 -14.39 -12.10
C LYS A 141 16.26 -14.27 -12.27
N LEU A 142 16.91 -13.45 -11.44
CA LEU A 142 18.32 -13.13 -11.57
C LEU A 142 19.21 -13.93 -10.62
N GLY A 143 18.64 -14.55 -9.58
CA GLY A 143 19.35 -15.35 -8.57
C GLY A 143 19.85 -14.50 -7.41
N ASN A 144 19.50 -14.91 -6.18
CA ASN A 144 19.82 -14.17 -4.95
C ASN A 144 21.34 -13.95 -4.76
N ASP A 145 22.12 -14.98 -5.06
CA ASP A 145 23.58 -15.03 -4.87
C ASP A 145 24.37 -14.56 -6.11
N THR A 146 23.67 -14.12 -7.16
CA THR A 146 24.31 -13.59 -8.36
C THR A 146 25.09 -12.35 -7.99
N LYS A 147 26.37 -12.31 -8.41
CA LYS A 147 27.24 -11.16 -8.15
C LYS A 147 26.62 -9.93 -8.78
N PHE A 148 26.48 -8.87 -8.00
CA PHE A 148 25.76 -7.68 -8.45
C PHE A 148 26.43 -7.00 -9.66
N ASN A 149 27.75 -7.14 -9.81
CA ASN A 149 28.49 -6.60 -10.95
C ASN A 149 28.34 -7.42 -12.24
N ASP A 150 27.82 -8.64 -12.15
CA ASP A 150 27.59 -9.50 -13.32
C ASP A 150 26.16 -9.31 -13.88
N ILE A 151 25.33 -8.50 -13.22
CA ILE A 151 23.93 -8.25 -13.60
C ILE A 151 23.88 -7.01 -14.49
N ASP A 152 23.23 -7.15 -15.64
CA ASP A 152 22.95 -6.01 -16.52
C ASP A 152 21.86 -5.12 -15.90
N GLU A 153 22.06 -3.81 -15.95
CA GLU A 153 21.07 -2.83 -15.52
C GLU A 153 19.79 -2.94 -16.36
N ASP A 154 19.93 -3.30 -17.63
CA ASP A 154 18.81 -3.48 -18.55
C ASP A 154 17.93 -4.66 -18.14
N ASP A 155 18.50 -5.72 -17.55
CA ASP A 155 17.74 -6.86 -17.03
C ASP A 155 16.89 -6.46 -15.82
N ILE A 156 17.45 -5.70 -14.88
CA ILE A 156 16.71 -5.18 -13.72
C ILE A 156 15.59 -4.26 -14.22
N THR A 157 15.92 -3.32 -15.11
CA THR A 157 14.96 -2.35 -15.66
C THR A 157 13.82 -3.04 -16.40
N TYR A 158 14.14 -4.06 -17.21
CA TYR A 158 13.14 -4.86 -17.91
C TYR A 158 12.19 -5.57 -16.95
N ILE A 159 12.71 -6.21 -15.90
CA ILE A 159 11.88 -6.91 -14.91
C ILE A 159 10.96 -5.93 -14.17
N LEU A 160 11.48 -4.77 -13.74
CA LEU A 160 10.69 -3.74 -13.07
C LEU A 160 9.54 -3.25 -13.97
N ASN A 161 9.86 -2.91 -15.22
CA ASN A 161 8.85 -2.43 -16.19
C ASN A 161 7.78 -3.49 -16.48
N MET A 162 8.17 -4.75 -16.60
CA MET A 162 7.23 -5.86 -16.79
C MET A 162 6.29 -6.02 -15.59
N GLU A 163 6.79 -5.89 -14.36
CA GLU A 163 5.95 -6.00 -13.18
C GLU A 163 5.03 -4.79 -12.97
N ILE A 164 5.46 -3.58 -13.36
CA ILE A 164 4.59 -2.39 -13.42
C ILE A 164 3.49 -2.61 -14.46
N LEU A 165 3.86 -3.04 -15.67
CA LEU A 165 2.92 -3.21 -16.77
C LEU A 165 1.80 -4.21 -16.44
N LYS A 166 2.12 -5.30 -15.72
CA LYS A 166 1.10 -6.24 -15.21
C LYS A 166 0.04 -5.57 -14.33
N SER A 167 0.42 -4.59 -13.52
CA SER A 167 -0.50 -3.85 -12.66
C SER A 167 -1.26 -2.79 -13.45
N VAL A 168 -0.59 -2.10 -14.38
CA VAL A 168 -1.23 -1.17 -15.32
C VAL A 168 -2.28 -1.90 -16.18
N ASP A 169 -2.02 -3.13 -16.59
CA ASP A 169 -3.00 -3.96 -17.32
C ASP A 169 -4.24 -4.27 -16.48
N LYS A 170 -4.11 -4.42 -15.15
CA LYS A 170 -5.27 -4.55 -14.26
C LYS A 170 -6.08 -3.25 -14.25
N LEU A 171 -5.40 -2.09 -14.14
CA LEU A 171 -6.05 -0.78 -14.13
C LEU A 171 -6.75 -0.51 -15.46
N LYS A 172 -6.10 -0.86 -16.57
CA LYS A 172 -6.68 -0.77 -17.91
C LYS A 172 -7.93 -1.64 -18.03
N LYS A 173 -7.88 -2.90 -17.60
CA LYS A 173 -9.07 -3.79 -17.61
C LYS A 173 -10.21 -3.23 -16.77
N TRP A 174 -9.90 -2.71 -15.58
CA TRP A 174 -10.89 -2.05 -14.73
C TRP A 174 -11.49 -0.82 -15.43
N SER A 175 -10.66 -0.02 -16.09
CA SER A 175 -11.07 1.19 -16.81
C SER A 175 -11.95 0.85 -18.03
N ASP A 176 -11.60 -0.20 -18.78
CA ASP A 176 -12.39 -0.71 -19.91
C ASP A 176 -13.79 -1.20 -19.44
N GLN A 177 -13.89 -1.69 -18.20
CA GLN A 177 -15.16 -2.09 -17.57
C GLN A 177 -15.94 -0.91 -16.96
N ASN A 178 -15.29 0.21 -16.71
CA ASN A 178 -15.85 1.40 -16.04
C ASN A 178 -15.57 2.69 -16.84
N PRO A 179 -16.03 2.79 -18.10
CA PRO A 179 -15.61 3.84 -19.02
C PRO A 179 -15.95 5.27 -18.54
N ALA A 180 -17.11 5.46 -17.92
CA ALA A 180 -17.53 6.77 -17.40
C ALA A 180 -16.58 7.31 -16.31
N GLN A 181 -15.92 6.40 -15.59
CA GLN A 181 -14.94 6.75 -14.56
C GLN A 181 -13.57 6.98 -15.21
N ALA A 182 -13.19 6.11 -16.13
CA ALA A 182 -11.94 6.17 -16.88
C ALA A 182 -11.74 7.44 -17.72
N GLU A 183 -12.82 8.09 -18.18
CA GLU A 183 -12.76 9.37 -18.90
C GLU A 183 -11.99 10.46 -18.12
N ASN A 184 -12.00 10.41 -16.79
CA ASN A 184 -11.37 11.42 -15.94
C ASN A 184 -9.84 11.31 -15.85
N TYR A 185 -9.26 10.19 -16.25
CA TYR A 185 -7.81 9.94 -16.16
C TYR A 185 -7.25 9.19 -17.39
N GLN A 186 -7.94 9.29 -18.52
CA GLN A 186 -7.62 8.51 -19.72
C GLN A 186 -6.23 8.83 -20.29
N GLU A 187 -5.78 10.08 -20.20
CA GLU A 187 -4.46 10.48 -20.68
C GLU A 187 -3.35 9.94 -19.78
N GLU A 188 -3.56 9.97 -18.47
CA GLU A 188 -2.66 9.42 -17.45
C GLU A 188 -2.52 7.91 -17.65
N LEU A 189 -3.63 7.20 -17.92
CA LEU A 189 -3.60 5.78 -18.24
C LEU A 189 -2.76 5.49 -19.50
N LYS A 190 -2.79 6.36 -20.52
CA LYS A 190 -1.93 6.21 -21.70
C LYS A 190 -0.45 6.43 -21.36
N VAL A 191 -0.13 7.38 -20.49
CA VAL A 191 1.24 7.59 -19.99
C VAL A 191 1.74 6.35 -19.27
N LEU A 192 0.93 5.78 -18.36
CA LEU A 192 1.27 4.55 -17.64
C LEU A 192 1.56 3.37 -18.57
N ILE A 193 0.86 3.25 -19.70
CA ILE A 193 1.05 2.16 -20.67
C ILE A 193 2.29 2.40 -21.55
N ASN A 194 2.45 3.60 -22.09
CA ASN A 194 3.33 3.83 -23.25
C ASN A 194 4.63 4.57 -22.93
N ASP A 195 4.69 5.33 -21.83
CA ASP A 195 5.90 6.10 -21.50
C ASP A 195 7.00 5.14 -21.00
N ALA A 196 8.26 5.48 -21.25
CA ALA A 196 9.42 4.76 -20.73
C ALA A 196 9.99 5.44 -19.48
N ASP A 197 9.67 6.71 -19.24
CA ASP A 197 10.14 7.46 -18.09
C ASP A 197 9.26 7.21 -16.86
N LEU A 198 9.88 6.62 -15.83
CA LEU A 198 9.24 6.38 -14.53
C LEU A 198 8.76 7.67 -13.86
N ASN A 199 9.38 8.82 -14.11
CA ASN A 199 8.92 10.08 -13.52
C ASN A 199 7.57 10.51 -14.10
N ASN A 200 7.41 10.43 -15.42
CA ASN A 200 6.13 10.72 -16.08
C ASN A 200 5.04 9.74 -15.62
N LYS A 201 5.40 8.46 -15.42
CA LYS A 201 4.47 7.48 -14.85
C LYS A 201 4.09 7.78 -13.41
N LEU A 202 5.02 8.30 -12.61
CA LEU A 202 4.75 8.68 -11.23
C LEU A 202 3.76 9.84 -11.17
N GLU A 203 3.96 10.88 -11.98
CA GLU A 203 3.03 12.02 -12.09
C GLU A 203 1.63 11.57 -12.54
N ALA A 204 1.56 10.68 -13.54
CA ALA A 204 0.29 10.10 -13.98
C ALA A 204 -0.41 9.30 -12.87
N CYS A 205 0.35 8.56 -12.06
CA CYS A 205 -0.19 7.86 -10.90
C CYS A 205 -0.75 8.80 -9.84
N GLU A 206 -0.06 9.90 -9.52
CA GLU A 206 -0.53 10.87 -8.53
C GLU A 206 -1.88 11.47 -8.93
N ILE A 207 -2.08 11.75 -10.23
CA ILE A 207 -3.36 12.24 -10.75
C ILE A 207 -4.45 11.17 -10.65
N ILE A 208 -4.15 9.91 -10.97
CA ILE A 208 -5.09 8.80 -10.85
C ILE A 208 -5.46 8.53 -9.39
N GLU A 209 -4.50 8.52 -8.47
CA GLU A 209 -4.75 8.38 -7.03
C GLU A 209 -5.63 9.54 -6.53
N HIS A 210 -5.31 10.78 -6.93
CA HIS A 210 -6.11 11.94 -6.55
C HIS A 210 -7.56 11.83 -7.03
N TYR A 211 -7.78 11.33 -8.26
CA TYR A 211 -9.13 11.05 -8.77
C TYR A 211 -9.89 10.07 -7.88
N PHE A 212 -9.26 8.95 -7.51
CA PHE A 212 -9.85 7.95 -6.62
C PHE A 212 -10.13 8.51 -5.22
N GLU A 213 -9.29 9.42 -4.71
CA GLU A 213 -9.46 10.07 -3.41
C GLU A 213 -10.56 11.15 -3.41
N THR A 214 -10.70 11.95 -4.46
CA THR A 214 -11.58 13.14 -4.47
C THR A 214 -12.91 12.97 -5.18
N ILE A 215 -12.98 12.27 -6.30
CA ILE A 215 -14.20 12.24 -7.13
C ILE A 215 -15.13 11.11 -6.67
N ILE A 216 -14.58 9.96 -6.30
CA ILE A 216 -15.41 8.79 -5.96
C ILE A 216 -16.09 8.92 -4.59
N GLY A 217 -15.49 9.64 -3.65
CA GLY A 217 -16.15 9.99 -2.39
C GLY A 217 -17.46 10.78 -2.58
N ASN A 218 -17.59 11.51 -3.70
CA ASN A 218 -18.80 12.26 -4.03
C ASN A 218 -19.83 11.45 -4.84
N ASP A 219 -19.39 10.40 -5.55
CA ASP A 219 -20.23 9.56 -6.40
C ASP A 219 -20.93 8.42 -5.63
N ILE A 220 -20.39 8.01 -4.49
CA ILE A 220 -21.00 7.04 -3.57
C ILE A 220 -21.98 7.79 -2.68
N LYS A 221 -23.28 7.56 -2.88
CA LYS A 221 -24.31 8.21 -2.07
C LYS A 221 -24.55 7.44 -0.77
N GLU A 222 -25.07 8.14 0.24
CA GLU A 222 -25.42 7.53 1.54
C GLU A 222 -26.41 6.35 1.39
N GLU A 223 -27.27 6.41 0.37
CA GLU A 223 -28.20 5.34 -0.03
C GLU A 223 -27.51 4.10 -0.62
N ASP A 224 -26.38 4.26 -1.33
CA ASP A 224 -25.56 3.13 -1.81
C ASP A 224 -24.90 2.38 -0.64
N ILE A 225 -24.56 3.10 0.43
CA ILE A 225 -23.97 2.55 1.66
C ILE A 225 -25.04 1.84 2.50
N LYS A 226 -26.22 2.47 2.68
CA LYS A 226 -27.33 1.92 3.47
C LYS A 226 -27.91 0.61 2.89
N ASN A 227 -27.76 0.40 1.59
CA ASN A 227 -28.23 -0.80 0.89
C ASN A 227 -27.19 -1.94 0.83
N LEU A 228 -25.98 -1.74 1.34
CA LEU A 228 -25.01 -2.82 1.52
C LEU A 228 -25.45 -3.72 2.68
N ASP A 229 -25.99 -4.90 2.37
CA ASP A 229 -26.14 -5.97 3.37
C ASP A 229 -24.78 -6.69 3.50
N PRO A 230 -24.11 -6.65 4.67
CA PRO A 230 -22.83 -7.34 4.90
C PRO A 230 -22.88 -8.85 4.61
N LYS A 231 -24.07 -9.46 4.57
CA LYS A 231 -24.28 -10.88 4.32
C LYS A 231 -24.54 -11.22 2.84
N ASP A 232 -24.78 -10.23 1.97
CA ASP A 232 -25.08 -10.43 0.55
C ASP A 232 -24.48 -9.30 -0.32
N ILE A 233 -23.21 -8.97 -0.08
CA ILE A 233 -22.53 -7.97 -0.91
C ILE A 233 -22.08 -8.61 -2.24
N LYS A 234 -22.73 -8.19 -3.31
CA LYS A 234 -22.42 -8.64 -4.67
C LYS A 234 -21.12 -7.99 -5.15
N GLU A 235 -20.28 -8.75 -5.85
CA GLU A 235 -19.05 -8.22 -6.47
C GLU A 235 -19.31 -7.07 -7.46
N THR A 236 -20.55 -6.97 -7.97
CA THR A 236 -21.01 -5.90 -8.86
C THR A 236 -21.48 -4.63 -8.13
N SER A 237 -21.43 -4.62 -6.79
CA SER A 237 -21.83 -3.44 -6.00
C SER A 237 -20.88 -2.29 -6.31
N LYS A 238 -21.44 -1.10 -6.50
CA LYS A 238 -20.71 0.13 -6.88
C LYS A 238 -19.48 0.36 -5.97
N ILE A 239 -19.66 0.22 -4.66
CA ILE A 239 -18.60 0.37 -3.64
C ILE A 239 -17.47 -0.67 -3.80
N VAL A 240 -17.80 -1.91 -4.16
CA VAL A 240 -16.83 -3.00 -4.33
C VAL A 240 -16.01 -2.80 -5.59
N VAL A 241 -16.68 -2.46 -6.69
CA VAL A 241 -16.02 -2.13 -7.96
C VAL A 241 -15.06 -0.97 -7.77
N PHE A 242 -15.45 0.06 -7.04
CA PHE A 242 -14.56 1.20 -6.75
C PHE A 242 -13.38 0.86 -5.85
N ASN A 243 -13.61 0.17 -4.72
CA ASN A 243 -12.51 -0.25 -3.84
C ASN A 243 -11.48 -1.11 -4.57
N ASN A 244 -11.93 -1.91 -5.55
CA ASN A 244 -11.03 -2.64 -6.43
C ASN A 244 -10.19 -1.70 -7.31
N GLY A 245 -10.80 -0.65 -7.88
CA GLY A 245 -10.09 0.39 -8.64
C GLY A 245 -9.02 1.10 -7.79
N VAL A 246 -9.37 1.54 -6.58
CA VAL A 246 -8.45 2.17 -5.61
C VAL A 246 -7.27 1.24 -5.32
N THR A 247 -7.54 -0.02 -4.98
CA THR A 247 -6.51 -1.00 -4.65
C THR A 247 -5.54 -1.23 -5.82
N ILE A 248 -6.07 -1.27 -7.05
CA ILE A 248 -5.24 -1.43 -8.26
C ILE A 248 -4.38 -0.17 -8.49
N ALA A 249 -4.94 1.02 -8.31
CA ALA A 249 -4.20 2.28 -8.45
C ALA A 249 -3.05 2.39 -7.44
N GLU A 250 -3.32 2.09 -6.16
CA GLU A 250 -2.30 2.03 -5.10
C GLU A 250 -1.20 1.02 -5.43
N GLU A 251 -1.55 -0.15 -5.98
CA GLU A 251 -0.58 -1.16 -6.42
C GLU A 251 0.36 -0.60 -7.50
N VAL A 252 -0.19 0.08 -8.52
CA VAL A 252 0.60 0.67 -9.61
C VAL A 252 1.54 1.75 -9.08
N ALA A 253 1.02 2.68 -8.29
CA ALA A 253 1.81 3.76 -7.70
C ALA A 253 2.93 3.25 -6.79
N ALA A 254 2.64 2.26 -5.95
CA ALA A 254 3.64 1.68 -5.06
C ALA A 254 4.77 0.98 -5.83
N LYS A 255 4.46 0.27 -6.93
CA LYS A 255 5.46 -0.37 -7.80
C LYS A 255 6.32 0.63 -8.56
N ILE A 256 5.73 1.72 -9.06
CA ILE A 256 6.50 2.80 -9.72
C ILE A 256 7.43 3.47 -8.72
N ASN A 257 6.93 3.83 -7.53
CA ASN A 257 7.74 4.42 -6.46
C ASN A 257 8.93 3.55 -6.06
N LEU A 258 8.71 2.24 -5.88
CA LEU A 258 9.79 1.30 -5.60
C LEU A 258 10.81 1.25 -6.75
N SER A 259 10.33 1.18 -7.99
CA SER A 259 11.18 1.13 -9.20
C SER A 259 12.01 2.40 -9.39
N THR A 260 11.51 3.56 -8.97
CA THR A 260 12.27 4.82 -8.95
C THR A 260 13.45 4.74 -7.99
N ILE A 261 13.29 4.11 -6.82
CA ILE A 261 14.40 3.89 -5.87
C ILE A 261 15.44 2.94 -6.46
N PHE A 262 15.02 1.85 -7.11
CA PHE A 262 15.93 0.98 -7.87
C PHE A 262 16.77 1.79 -8.86
N ARG A 263 16.12 2.59 -9.71
CA ARG A 263 16.79 3.41 -10.73
C ARG A 263 17.74 4.45 -10.14
N ASN A 264 17.35 5.11 -9.04
CA ASN A 264 18.20 6.11 -8.38
C ASN A 264 19.48 5.48 -7.83
N ILE A 265 19.38 4.32 -7.19
CA ILE A 265 20.56 3.62 -6.67
C ILE A 265 21.45 3.10 -7.81
N LEU A 266 20.87 2.60 -8.90
CA LEU A 266 21.60 2.18 -10.10
C LEU A 266 22.33 3.34 -10.78
N ASN A 267 21.69 4.50 -10.93
CA ASN A 267 22.28 5.69 -11.55
C ASN A 267 23.42 6.29 -10.70
N ASN A 268 23.32 6.25 -9.37
CA ASN A 268 24.40 6.70 -8.49
C ASN A 268 25.69 5.86 -8.64
N LYS A 269 25.60 4.64 -9.19
CA LYS A 269 26.76 3.82 -9.59
C LYS A 269 27.50 4.40 -10.81
N LYS A 270 26.83 5.12 -11.72
CA LYS A 270 27.46 5.69 -12.94
C LYS A 270 28.33 6.91 -12.66
N THR A 271 28.05 7.64 -11.58
CA THR A 271 28.75 8.89 -11.22
C THR A 271 29.91 8.70 -10.23
N SER A 272 30.28 7.45 -9.94
CA SER A 272 31.26 7.05 -8.92
C SER A 272 32.38 6.21 -9.53
#